data_AF-A0A498Q7N9-F1
#
_entry.id   AF-A0A498Q7N9-F1
#
_cell.length_a   1.000
_cell.length_b   1.000
_cell.length_c   1.000
_cell.angle_alpha   90.00
_cell.angle_beta   90.00
_cell.angle_gamma   90.00
#
_symmetry.space_group_name_H-M   'P 1'
#
loop_
_entity.id
_entity.type
_entity.pdbx_description
1 polymer ?
#
loop_
_entity_poly.entity_id
_entity_poly.type
_entity_poly.pdbx_seq_one_letter_code
_entity_poly.pdbx_strand_id
1 'polypeptide(L)'
;MLTGRRFQVEFTDEQAGYAEQVGAACRAVWNTGLEQRREYRRRGAWMSYGPQAHELAEAKAEQAWLKDVPGHCLQQTLMDLAKACREHGTFAVR
;
A
#
# COMPACT_ATOMS: atom_id res chain seq x y z
N MET A 1 -13.68 25.06 -23.53
CA MET A 1 -12.98 25.19 -22.23
C MET A 1 -13.72 24.31 -21.22
N LEU A 2 -13.11 23.23 -20.73
CA LEU A 2 -13.73 22.40 -19.69
C LEU A 2 -13.49 23.07 -18.33
N THR A 3 -14.56 23.30 -17.57
CA THR A 3 -14.45 23.82 -16.20
C THR A 3 -14.46 22.63 -15.24
N GLY A 4 -13.33 22.35 -14.61
CA GLY A 4 -13.25 21.34 -13.56
C GLY A 4 -14.02 21.78 -12.32
N ARG A 5 -14.83 20.89 -11.75
CA ARG A 5 -15.50 21.09 -10.46
C ARG A 5 -15.01 20.04 -9.49
N ARG A 6 -14.73 20.44 -8.25
CA ARG A 6 -14.36 19.53 -7.16
C ARG A 6 -15.59 19.24 -6.32
N PHE A 7 -15.89 17.97 -6.15
CA PHE A 7 -16.98 17.50 -5.29
C PHE A 7 -16.38 16.75 -4.11
N GLN A 8 -17.02 16.88 -2.95
CA GLN A 8 -16.75 15.99 -1.84
C GLN A 8 -17.40 14.64 -2.14
N VAL A 9 -16.65 13.56 -1.92
CA VAL A 9 -17.21 12.22 -1.97
C VAL A 9 -17.96 11.98 -0.66
N GLU A 10 -19.24 11.66 -0.77
CA GLU A 10 -20.07 11.20 0.34
C GLU A 10 -20.38 9.72 0.11
N PHE A 11 -20.02 8.89 1.09
CA PHE A 11 -20.26 7.46 1.03
C PHE A 11 -21.58 7.11 1.70
N THR A 12 -22.27 6.10 1.16
CA THR A 12 -23.26 5.34 1.95
C THR A 12 -22.56 4.55 3.05
N ASP A 13 -23.30 4.06 4.05
CA ASP A 13 -22.72 3.26 5.15
C ASP A 13 -21.97 2.03 4.64
N GLU A 14 -22.50 1.35 3.62
CA GLU A 14 -21.84 0.20 2.97
C GLU A 14 -20.53 0.61 2.28
N GLN A 15 -20.53 1.73 1.55
CA GLN A 15 -19.34 2.24 0.89
C GLN A 15 -18.27 2.71 1.89
N ALA A 16 -18.69 3.29 3.01
CA ALA A 16 -17.79 3.70 4.08
C ALA A 16 -17.09 2.49 4.71
N GLY A 17 -17.84 1.42 5.00
CA GLY A 17 -17.27 0.15 5.49
C GLY A 17 -16.28 -0.46 4.50
N TYR A 18 -16.61 -0.48 3.20
CA TYR A 18 -15.67 -0.99 2.19
C TYR A 18 -14.43 -0.12 2.04
N ALA A 19 -14.58 1.21 2.05
CA ALA A 19 -13.45 2.14 1.99
C ALA A 19 -12.51 1.98 3.20
N GLU A 20 -13.07 1.76 4.39
CA GLU A 20 -12.30 1.47 5.60
C GLU A 20 -11.54 0.14 5.48
N GLN A 21 -12.18 -0.92 4.96
CA GLN A 21 -11.51 -2.20 4.70
C GLN A 21 -10.33 -2.05 3.73
N VAL A 22 -10.51 -1.30 2.63
CA VAL A 22 -9.44 -1.00 1.68
C VAL A 22 -8.31 -0.22 2.37
N GLY A 23 -8.64 0.82 3.13
CA GLY A 23 -7.66 1.63 3.85
C GLY A 23 -6.86 0.83 4.88
N ALA A 24 -7.53 -0.06 5.64
CA ALA A 24 -6.91 -0.95 6.60
C ALA A 24 -5.95 -1.93 5.92
N ALA A 25 -6.34 -2.49 4.77
CA ALA A 25 -5.49 -3.38 4.01
C ALA A 25 -4.26 -2.68 3.42
N CYS A 26 -4.42 -1.47 2.87
CA CYS A 26 -3.30 -0.63 2.44
C CYS A 26 -2.36 -0.33 3.62
N ARG A 27 -2.88 0.01 4.79
CA ARG A 27 -2.04 0.26 5.98
C ARG A 27 -1.24 -0.97 6.39
N ALA A 28 -1.85 -2.15 6.35
CA ALA A 28 -1.14 -3.41 6.63
C ALA A 28 -0.02 -3.65 5.61
N VAL A 29 -0.28 -3.47 4.31
CA VAL A 29 0.73 -3.61 3.25
C VAL A 29 1.86 -2.59 3.40
N TRP A 30 1.55 -1.33 3.72
CA TRP A 30 2.55 -0.30 3.98
C TRP A 30 3.48 -0.69 5.13
N ASN A 31 2.91 -1.05 6.28
CA ASN A 31 3.67 -1.38 7.49
C ASN A 31 4.57 -2.60 7.27
N THR A 32 4.02 -3.68 6.72
CA THR A 32 4.77 -4.90 6.40
C THR A 32 5.87 -4.61 5.39
N GLY A 33 5.56 -3.88 4.32
CA GLY A 33 6.54 -3.52 3.30
C GLY A 33 7.66 -2.61 3.84
N LEU A 34 7.34 -1.67 4.73
CA LEU A 34 8.34 -0.81 5.36
C LEU A 34 9.24 -1.60 6.30
N GLU A 35 8.68 -2.49 7.11
CA GLU A 35 9.48 -3.31 8.03
C GLU A 35 10.40 -4.27 7.26
N GLN A 36 9.88 -4.92 6.22
CA GLN A 36 10.70 -5.75 5.34
C GLN A 36 11.88 -4.98 4.74
N ARG A 37 11.66 -3.74 4.30
CA ARG A 37 12.75 -2.89 3.80
C ARG A 37 13.77 -2.59 4.89
N ARG A 38 13.33 -2.26 6.12
CA ARG A 38 14.23 -2.01 7.25
C ARG A 38 15.06 -3.24 7.59
N GLU A 39 14.45 -4.42 7.62
CA GLU A 39 15.16 -5.69 7.83
C GLU A 39 16.21 -5.96 6.75
N TYR A 40 15.84 -5.80 5.47
CA TYR A 40 16.81 -5.95 4.37
C TYR A 40 17.96 -4.95 4.49
N ARG A 41 17.68 -3.69 4.87
CA ARG A 41 18.71 -2.66 5.07
C ARG A 41 19.69 -3.03 6.19
N ARG A 42 19.17 -3.51 7.32
CA ARG A 42 20.00 -3.89 8.49
C ARG A 42 21.03 -4.96 8.13
N ARG A 43 20.71 -5.86 7.20
CA ARG A 43 21.62 -6.91 6.70
C ARG A 43 22.40 -6.55 5.43
N GLY A 44 22.41 -5.28 5.01
CA GLY A 44 23.12 -4.83 3.81
C GLY A 44 22.47 -5.21 2.47
N ALA A 45 21.21 -5.69 2.50
CA ALA A 45 20.44 -6.04 1.32
C ALA A 45 19.42 -4.94 0.96
N TRP A 46 18.82 -5.08 -0.22
CA TRP A 46 17.81 -4.15 -0.72
C TRP A 46 16.51 -4.87 -1.02
N MET A 47 15.40 -4.28 -0.57
CA MET A 47 14.05 -4.67 -0.93
C MET A 47 13.40 -3.51 -1.68
N SER A 48 12.92 -3.76 -2.90
CA SER A 48 12.35 -2.75 -3.79
C SER A 48 10.92 -3.12 -4.16
N TYR A 49 10.24 -2.26 -4.93
CA TYR A 49 8.84 -2.48 -5.31
C TYR A 49 8.61 -3.84 -6.01
N GLY A 50 9.49 -4.25 -6.93
CA GLY A 50 9.29 -5.46 -7.74
C GLY A 50 9.12 -6.73 -6.90
N PRO A 51 10.10 -7.08 -6.04
CA PRO A 51 9.97 -8.24 -5.16
C PRO A 51 8.79 -8.12 -4.17
N GLN A 52 8.53 -6.94 -3.60
CA GLN A 52 7.36 -6.75 -2.71
C GLN A 52 6.03 -6.95 -3.42
N ALA A 53 5.92 -6.54 -4.69
CA ALA A 53 4.72 -6.75 -5.48
C ALA A 53 4.53 -8.23 -5.83
N HIS A 54 5.61 -8.98 -6.01
CA HIS A 54 5.56 -10.43 -6.20
C HIS A 54 5.09 -11.15 -4.93
N GLU A 55 5.72 -10.87 -3.78
CA GLU A 55 5.31 -11.43 -2.49
C GLU A 55 3.88 -11.02 -2.10
N LEU A 56 3.45 -9.81 -2.45
CA LEU A 56 2.07 -9.39 -2.27
C LEU A 56 1.09 -10.24 -3.09
N ALA A 57 1.45 -10.63 -4.31
CA ALA A 57 0.61 -11.50 -5.13
C ALA A 57 0.50 -12.91 -4.51
N GLU A 58 1.59 -13.44 -3.96
CA GLU A 58 1.59 -14.70 -3.21
C GLU A 58 0.75 -14.59 -1.93
N ALA A 59 0.94 -13.53 -1.15
CA ALA A 59 0.16 -13.28 0.06
C ALA A 59 -1.35 -13.16 -0.23
N LYS A 60 -1.75 -12.60 -1.37
CA LYS A 60 -3.15 -12.56 -1.81
C LYS A 60 -3.76 -13.93 -2.09
N ALA A 61 -2.95 -14.94 -2.41
CA ALA A 61 -3.43 -16.31 -2.57
C ALA A 61 -3.71 -16.99 -1.22
N GLU A 62 -2.96 -16.63 -0.18
CA GLU A 62 -3.05 -17.22 1.15
C GLU A 62 -3.99 -16.46 2.09
N GLN A 63 -4.10 -15.13 1.92
CA GLN A 63 -4.78 -14.23 2.83
C GLN A 63 -6.05 -13.67 2.18
N ALA A 64 -7.20 -14.26 2.48
CA ALA A 64 -8.49 -13.90 1.88
C ALA A 64 -8.80 -12.40 1.98
N TRP A 65 -8.50 -11.77 3.11
CA TRP A 65 -8.77 -10.34 3.33
C TRP A 65 -7.99 -9.40 2.39
N LEU A 66 -6.84 -9.83 1.83
CA LEU A 66 -6.10 -9.08 0.80
C LEU A 66 -6.70 -9.29 -0.61
N LYS A 67 -7.43 -10.39 -0.82
CA LYS A 67 -8.14 -10.68 -2.06
C LYS A 67 -9.42 -9.87 -2.19
N ASP A 68 -10.07 -9.55 -1.08
CA ASP A 68 -11.35 -8.82 -1.02
C ASP A 68 -11.23 -7.32 -1.36
N VAL A 69 -10.00 -6.78 -1.36
CA VAL A 69 -9.72 -5.38 -1.68
C VAL A 69 -9.11 -5.22 -3.08
N PRO A 70 -9.26 -4.05 -3.74
CA PRO A 70 -8.76 -3.86 -5.09
C PRO A 70 -7.22 -3.94 -5.14
N GLY A 71 -6.69 -4.84 -5.97
CA GLY A 71 -5.25 -5.10 -6.04
C GLY A 71 -4.41 -3.87 -6.41
N HIS A 72 -4.96 -2.97 -7.23
CA HIS A 72 -4.28 -1.74 -7.63
C HIS A 72 -4.06 -0.78 -6.45
N CYS A 73 -4.95 -0.75 -5.44
CA CYS A 73 -4.75 0.04 -4.22
C CYS A 73 -3.54 -0.44 -3.42
N LEU A 74 -3.37 -1.77 -3.32
CA LEU A 74 -2.25 -2.39 -2.62
C LEU A 74 -0.93 -2.18 -3.37
N GLN A 75 -0.94 -2.31 -4.70
CA GLN A 75 0.24 -2.01 -5.52
C GLN A 75 0.63 -0.53 -5.46
N GLN A 76 -0.34 0.38 -5.54
CA GLN A 76 -0.11 1.81 -5.39
C GLN A 76 0.51 2.13 -4.02
N THR A 77 0.05 1.48 -2.95
CA THR A 77 0.63 1.62 -1.60
C THR A 77 2.12 1.27 -1.59
N LEU A 78 2.55 0.19 -2.24
CA LEU A 78 3.97 -0.18 -2.32
C LEU A 78 4.78 0.80 -3.19
N MET A 79 4.18 1.39 -4.22
CA MET A 79 4.82 2.44 -5.02
C MET A 79 4.99 3.74 -4.23
N ASP A 80 3.98 4.12 -3.46
CA ASP A 80 4.03 5.28 -2.56
C ASP A 80 5.08 5.08 -1.46
N LEU A 81 5.17 3.87 -0.91
CA LEU A 81 6.24 3.49 0.01
C LEU A 81 7.61 3.60 -0.65
N ALA A 82 7.72 3.18 -1.92
CA ALA A 82 8.97 3.31 -2.68
C ALA A 82 9.36 4.76 -2.89
N LYS A 83 8.40 5.63 -3.19
CA LYS A 83 8.58 7.07 -3.27
C LYS A 83 9.04 7.65 -1.94
N ALA A 84 8.33 7.37 -0.84
CA ALA A 84 8.66 7.87 0.48
C ALA A 84 10.06 7.41 0.95
N CYS A 85 10.40 6.14 0.74
CA CYS A 85 11.74 5.60 1.06
C CYS A 85 12.84 6.29 0.25
N ARG A 86 12.57 6.66 -1.01
CA ARG A 86 13.53 7.35 -1.87
C ARG A 86 13.71 8.81 -1.46
N GLU A 87 12.63 9.49 -1.08
CA GLU A 87 12.62 10.91 -0.74
C GLU A 87 13.14 11.18 0.68
N HIS A 88 12.83 10.31 1.64
CA HIS A 88 13.12 10.54 3.06
C HIS A 88 14.14 9.56 3.65
N GLY A 89 14.42 8.44 2.97
CA GLY A 89 15.23 7.34 3.50
C GLY A 89 14.42 6.35 4.33
N THR A 90 14.72 5.06 4.19
CA THR A 90 13.93 3.94 4.75
C THR A 90 13.69 4.02 6.27
N PHE A 91 14.63 4.55 7.04
CA PHE A 91 14.49 4.64 8.50
C PHE A 91 13.76 5.91 8.98
N ALA A 92 13.55 6.90 8.11
CA ALA A 92 12.84 8.13 8.44
C ALA A 92 11.34 8.09 8.09
N VAL A 93 10.93 7.16 7.20
CA VAL A 93 9.52 6.94 6.83
C VAL A 93 8.75 6.36 8.03
N ARG A 94 7.50 6.80 8.21
CA ARG A 94 6.57 6.33 9.24
C ARG A 94 5.33 5.71 8.62
#